data_AF-A0A1Q2D320-F1
#
_entry.id   AF-A0A1Q2D320-F1
#
_cell.length_a   1.000
_cell.length_b   1.000
_cell.length_c   1.000
_cell.angle_alpha   90.00
_cell.angle_beta   90.00
_cell.angle_gamma   90.00
#
_symmetry.space_group_name_H-M   'P 1'
#
loop_
_entity.id
_entity.type
_entity.pdbx_description
1 polymer ?
#
loop_
_entity_poly.entity_id
_entity_poly.type
_entity_poly.pdbx_seq_one_letter_code
_entity_poly.pdbx_strand_id
1 'polypeptide(L)'
;MMLLGSDQKDEAGYCTPDGTAITANAGWVIPLGEVYRITSRFGGRTSPITGRTEVHTGIDLASGSRRAPVLAATAGRVARITDLGGRSYGLWIEVDHGGGITTRYAHLRSVQVRVGDQVATGQQIAVEGGSGGVTGPHLHFEVRVNGKAVDPAIDLRERAGLSFDGNPGAAAGTTAPAAASATVAVSPELIDAVMRGENAGVDRSASLTELQRRNAAIIIQEGQKLGLGPRAWAIALATALQESTLGADTRTQRPNGDGDVGVFQQRALVGWYANGTTVQENTTILNDVATAARTFYLGHDVGVRGGAGPLGYHIPGLVNITGWEDMPIWQAAQRVQVSAFPLYYARHTATVRGILTSVPIDPTSYTCSSGSASVDPGAPVGEQVVAHAMTQLGVPYSWMGGDKTGPTRGGCCSPGGQSGSSIVGFDCSGLVLWAWAQVGVNLPHQSAAQKATVTPIPVSDIRAGDLLFFPGHVGIADGEGGMIEAPRPGVAVRVTPNVLTDSYYGPRFTGAGRPNLPSSN
;
A
#
# COMPACT_ATOMS: atom_id res chain seq x y z
N MET A 1 18.19 22.49 -67.91
CA MET A 1 17.65 21.40 -67.07
C MET A 1 17.28 22.05 -65.74
N MET A 2 16.10 22.71 -65.70
CA MET A 2 14.86 22.24 -65.05
C MET A 2 15.02 22.04 -63.53
N LEU A 3 14.18 22.53 -62.61
CA LEU A 3 12.96 23.37 -62.58
C LEU A 3 12.77 23.81 -61.09
N LEU A 4 12.38 25.09 -60.89
CA LEU A 4 11.34 25.69 -60.02
C LEU A 4 10.91 25.12 -58.63
N GLY A 5 10.63 26.08 -57.72
CA GLY A 5 9.53 26.09 -56.72
C GLY A 5 9.85 25.46 -55.36
N SER A 6 9.69 26.07 -54.17
CA SER A 6 8.71 26.97 -53.53
C SER A 6 8.02 26.25 -52.34
N ASP A 7 7.77 27.04 -51.30
CA ASP A 7 6.78 26.89 -50.22
C ASP A 7 7.12 26.26 -48.85
N GLN A 8 6.56 26.96 -47.86
CA GLN A 8 6.66 26.88 -46.40
C GLN A 8 5.82 25.76 -45.76
N LYS A 9 6.19 25.34 -44.54
CA LYS A 9 5.38 25.37 -43.27
C LYS A 9 5.61 24.19 -42.31
N ASP A 10 5.83 24.56 -41.03
CA ASP A 10 5.28 24.04 -39.76
C ASP A 10 5.60 22.63 -39.19
N GLU A 11 6.13 22.68 -37.95
CA GLU A 11 5.97 21.85 -36.72
C GLU A 11 6.44 20.38 -36.53
N ALA A 12 7.26 20.25 -35.45
CA ALA A 12 7.35 19.21 -34.40
C ALA A 12 7.98 17.81 -34.64
N GLY A 13 9.03 17.49 -33.85
CA GLY A 13 9.26 16.12 -33.33
C GLY A 13 10.72 15.64 -33.17
N TYR A 14 11.00 15.10 -31.97
CA TYR A 14 12.02 14.11 -31.58
C TYR A 14 13.40 14.55 -31.04
N CYS A 15 13.58 14.40 -29.72
CA CYS A 15 14.80 13.90 -29.10
C CYS A 15 14.47 12.56 -28.41
N THR A 16 15.20 11.49 -28.76
CA THR A 16 15.27 10.24 -28.00
C THR A 16 16.24 10.41 -26.81
N PRO A 17 16.15 9.55 -25.78
CA PRO A 17 17.40 8.83 -25.43
C PRO A 17 17.20 7.42 -24.86
N ASP A 18 18.01 6.49 -25.36
CA ASP A 18 18.48 5.36 -24.55
C ASP A 18 19.31 5.91 -23.39
N GLY A 19 18.85 5.61 -22.18
CA GLY A 19 19.54 5.86 -20.92
C GLY A 19 19.02 4.85 -19.91
N THR A 20 19.63 3.68 -19.90
CA THR A 20 19.31 2.56 -19.00
C THR A 20 19.23 3.01 -17.54
N ALA A 21 18.00 3.06 -17.01
CA ALA A 21 17.74 3.10 -15.59
C ALA A 21 17.85 1.67 -15.02
N ILE A 22 18.64 1.54 -13.96
CA ILE A 22 18.86 0.31 -13.20
C ILE A 22 17.52 -0.08 -12.54
N THR A 23 17.05 -1.27 -12.87
CA THR A 23 15.72 -1.82 -12.59
C THR A 23 15.42 -1.98 -11.10
N ALA A 24 14.13 -1.90 -10.76
CA ALA A 24 13.56 -2.39 -9.50
C ALA A 24 14.15 -3.75 -9.09
N ASN A 25 14.46 -3.94 -7.80
CA ASN A 25 14.96 -5.22 -7.28
C ASN A 25 14.03 -6.34 -7.79
N ALA A 26 14.55 -7.25 -8.61
CA ALA A 26 13.79 -8.19 -9.45
C ALA A 26 13.04 -9.30 -8.67
N GLY A 27 12.32 -8.95 -7.61
CA GLY A 27 11.65 -9.88 -6.70
C GLY A 27 12.57 -10.49 -5.64
N TRP A 28 13.76 -9.93 -5.41
CA TRP A 28 14.72 -10.44 -4.41
C TRP A 28 14.93 -9.45 -3.25
N VAL A 29 15.29 -9.98 -2.08
CA VAL A 29 15.71 -9.22 -0.89
C VAL A 29 16.88 -9.91 -0.19
N ILE A 30 17.56 -9.15 0.67
CA ILE A 30 18.52 -9.70 1.62
C ILE A 30 17.80 -10.60 2.65
N PRO A 31 18.32 -11.78 3.01
CA PRO A 31 17.57 -12.78 3.77
C PRO A 31 17.56 -12.58 5.29
N LEU A 32 17.85 -11.38 5.80
CA LEU A 32 17.91 -11.09 7.23
C LEU A 32 17.27 -9.74 7.54
N GLY A 33 16.28 -9.72 8.44
CA GLY A 33 15.42 -8.56 8.72
C GLY A 33 15.96 -7.55 9.72
N GLU A 34 17.21 -7.67 10.14
CA GLU A 34 17.91 -6.68 10.98
C GLU A 34 19.24 -6.28 10.35
N VAL A 35 19.79 -5.15 10.79
CA VAL A 35 21.16 -4.75 10.47
C VAL A 35 22.13 -5.86 10.86
N TYR A 36 23.06 -6.18 9.97
CA TYR A 36 24.01 -7.26 10.13
C TYR A 36 25.42 -6.90 9.67
N ARG A 37 26.35 -7.76 10.05
CA ARG A 37 27.70 -7.79 9.48
C ARG A 37 27.90 -9.09 8.71
N ILE A 38 28.65 -9.01 7.62
CA ILE A 38 29.14 -10.20 6.92
C ILE A 38 30.30 -10.77 7.74
N THR A 39 30.15 -11.98 8.27
CA THR A 39 31.21 -12.66 9.03
C THR A 39 32.05 -13.59 8.15
N SER A 40 31.50 -14.07 7.04
CA SER A 40 32.23 -14.87 6.05
C SER A 40 31.59 -14.75 4.66
N ARG A 41 32.41 -14.72 3.61
CA ARG A 41 31.96 -14.67 2.21
C ARG A 41 32.04 -16.07 1.56
N PHE A 42 31.42 -16.24 0.41
CA PHE A 42 31.52 -17.43 -0.41
C PHE A 42 32.97 -17.67 -0.88
N GLY A 43 33.37 -18.93 -1.04
CA GLY A 43 34.66 -19.32 -1.62
C GLY A 43 35.58 -20.08 -0.67
N GLY A 44 36.83 -20.29 -1.09
CA GLY A 44 37.83 -21.06 -0.33
C GLY A 44 38.23 -20.37 0.97
N ARG A 45 38.11 -21.07 2.10
CA ARG A 45 38.55 -20.59 3.41
C ARG A 45 39.25 -21.68 4.21
N THR A 46 40.07 -21.28 5.17
CA THR A 46 40.50 -22.19 6.25
C THR A 46 39.35 -22.32 7.23
N SER A 47 38.83 -23.54 7.39
CA SER A 47 37.71 -23.87 8.27
C SER A 47 37.99 -23.37 9.70
N PRO A 48 37.14 -22.50 10.28
CA PRO A 48 37.33 -22.01 11.65
C PRO A 48 37.10 -23.10 12.71
N ILE A 49 36.56 -24.25 12.31
CA ILE A 49 36.22 -25.38 13.18
C ILE A 49 37.26 -26.50 13.06
N THR A 50 37.75 -26.78 11.85
CA THR A 50 38.66 -27.92 11.59
C THR A 50 40.08 -27.54 11.19
N GLY A 51 40.34 -26.26 10.87
CA GLY A 51 41.65 -25.77 10.43
C GLY A 51 42.06 -26.20 9.01
N ARG A 52 41.20 -26.90 8.26
CA ARG A 52 41.46 -27.37 6.89
C ARG A 52 40.89 -26.42 5.85
N THR A 53 41.46 -26.39 4.64
CA THR A 53 40.86 -25.67 3.52
C THR A 53 39.52 -26.29 3.15
N GLU A 54 38.45 -25.50 3.25
CA GLU A 54 37.08 -25.86 2.86
C GLU A 54 36.53 -24.81 1.89
N VAL A 55 35.60 -25.21 1.03
CA VAL A 55 34.85 -24.26 0.20
C VAL A 55 33.59 -23.88 0.97
N HIS A 56 33.50 -22.61 1.32
CA HIS A 56 32.30 -22.03 1.92
C HIS A 56 31.26 -21.79 0.82
N THR A 57 30.14 -22.51 0.89
CA THR A 57 29.13 -22.57 -0.17
C THR A 57 28.05 -21.48 -0.08
N GLY A 58 28.21 -20.52 0.83
CA GLY A 58 27.26 -19.45 1.06
C GLY A 58 27.90 -18.19 1.62
N ILE A 59 27.09 -17.30 2.16
CA ILE A 59 27.48 -16.08 2.87
C ILE A 59 26.96 -16.13 4.31
N ASP A 60 27.81 -15.75 5.27
CA ASP A 60 27.47 -15.76 6.70
C ASP A 60 27.15 -14.33 7.16
N LEU A 61 25.93 -14.13 7.68
CA LEU A 61 25.40 -12.84 8.15
C LEU A 61 25.08 -12.93 9.63
N ALA A 62 25.66 -12.05 10.45
CA ALA A 62 25.40 -12.02 11.89
C ALA A 62 24.71 -10.72 12.30
N SER A 63 23.53 -10.83 12.91
CA SER A 63 22.83 -9.67 13.47
C SER A 63 23.35 -9.31 14.88
N GLY A 64 23.01 -8.09 15.32
CA GLY A 64 23.27 -7.67 16.70
C GLY A 64 22.44 -8.43 17.73
N SER A 65 21.16 -8.71 17.43
CA SER A 65 20.24 -9.40 18.33
C SER A 65 20.48 -10.90 18.43
N ARG A 66 21.13 -11.49 17.41
CA ARG A 66 21.33 -12.94 17.22
C ARG A 66 20.01 -13.73 17.13
N ARG A 67 18.93 -13.01 16.85
CA ARG A 67 17.55 -13.51 16.76
C ARG A 67 16.82 -12.79 15.64
N ALA A 68 17.56 -12.27 14.67
CA ALA A 68 16.97 -11.51 13.60
C ALA A 68 15.95 -12.38 12.83
N PRO A 69 14.86 -11.77 12.33
CA PRO A 69 13.98 -12.42 11.38
C PRO A 69 14.78 -12.92 10.18
N VAL A 70 14.66 -14.20 9.83
CA VAL A 70 15.23 -14.76 8.60
C VAL A 70 14.15 -14.76 7.54
N LEU A 71 14.45 -14.13 6.41
CA LEU A 71 13.49 -13.82 5.37
C LEU A 71 13.71 -14.69 4.13
N ALA A 72 12.64 -15.09 3.47
CA ALA A 72 12.72 -15.65 2.13
C ALA A 72 13.31 -14.61 1.18
N ALA A 73 14.42 -14.94 0.53
CA ALA A 73 15.19 -14.04 -0.31
C ALA A 73 14.43 -13.72 -1.60
N THR A 74 13.59 -14.65 -2.07
CA THR A 74 12.59 -14.40 -3.11
C THR A 74 11.42 -15.36 -2.91
N ALA A 75 10.31 -15.10 -3.60
CA ALA A 75 9.12 -15.93 -3.53
C ALA A 75 9.41 -17.36 -4.03
N GLY A 76 8.79 -18.36 -3.44
CA GLY A 76 9.00 -19.75 -3.82
C GLY A 76 8.27 -20.72 -2.92
N ARG A 77 8.51 -22.00 -3.13
CA ARG A 77 7.93 -23.10 -2.35
C ARG A 77 8.97 -23.68 -1.42
N VAL A 78 8.64 -23.88 -0.14
CA VAL A 78 9.50 -24.57 0.81
C VAL A 78 9.68 -26.02 0.35
N ALA A 79 10.85 -26.34 -0.19
CA ALA A 79 11.15 -27.67 -0.73
C ALA A 79 11.59 -28.63 0.36
N ARG A 80 12.29 -28.14 1.39
CA ARG A 80 12.84 -28.99 2.44
C ARG A 80 13.03 -28.23 3.75
N ILE A 81 12.77 -28.90 4.86
CA ILE A 81 13.16 -28.48 6.21
C ILE A 81 13.84 -29.69 6.85
N THR A 82 15.02 -29.51 7.43
CA THR A 82 15.77 -30.61 8.05
C THR A 82 16.55 -30.09 9.25
N ASP A 83 16.65 -30.90 10.29
CA ASP A 83 17.56 -30.68 11.40
C ASP A 83 18.65 -31.76 11.38
N LEU A 84 19.91 -31.34 11.21
CA LEU A 84 21.08 -32.22 11.19
C LEU A 84 21.76 -32.32 12.56
N GLY A 85 21.14 -31.80 13.63
CA GLY A 85 21.68 -31.79 14.98
C GLY A 85 22.90 -30.88 15.12
N GLY A 86 23.85 -31.22 15.99
CA GLY A 86 25.03 -30.38 16.29
C GLY A 86 26.12 -30.35 15.21
N ARG A 87 25.80 -30.63 13.94
CA ARG A 87 26.78 -30.72 12.83
C ARG A 87 26.24 -30.03 11.58
N SER A 88 27.15 -29.61 10.69
CA SER A 88 26.81 -29.00 9.38
C SER A 88 25.78 -27.87 9.55
N TYR A 89 24.75 -27.81 8.69
CA TYR A 89 23.73 -26.77 8.66
C TYR A 89 22.84 -26.65 9.91
N GLY A 90 22.84 -27.63 10.82
CA GLY A 90 21.90 -27.63 11.94
C GLY A 90 20.45 -27.70 11.47
N LEU A 91 19.59 -26.83 12.02
CA LEU A 91 18.24 -26.62 11.54
C LEU A 91 18.25 -25.68 10.33
N TRP A 92 17.66 -26.10 9.23
CA TRP A 92 17.73 -25.34 7.98
C TRP A 92 16.54 -25.56 7.04
N ILE A 93 16.35 -24.61 6.11
CA ILE A 93 15.27 -24.57 5.12
C ILE A 93 15.86 -24.47 3.70
N GLU A 94 15.29 -25.21 2.76
CA GLU A 94 15.46 -25.04 1.31
C GLU A 94 14.18 -24.47 0.69
N VAL A 95 14.28 -23.39 -0.08
CA VAL A 95 13.17 -22.83 -0.86
C VAL A 95 13.49 -22.97 -2.35
N ASP A 96 12.55 -23.52 -3.10
CA ASP A 96 12.59 -23.64 -4.56
C ASP A 96 11.83 -22.49 -5.21
N HIS A 97 12.50 -21.74 -6.06
CA HIS A 97 11.97 -20.54 -6.72
C HIS A 97 11.57 -20.81 -8.18
N GLY A 98 11.69 -22.07 -8.64
CA GLY A 98 11.50 -22.43 -10.03
C GLY A 98 12.72 -22.07 -10.89
N GLY A 99 12.69 -22.47 -12.16
CA GLY A 99 13.78 -22.19 -13.12
C GLY A 99 15.14 -22.80 -12.73
N GLY A 100 15.15 -23.80 -11.85
CA GLY A 100 16.36 -24.42 -11.31
C GLY A 100 17.05 -23.62 -10.21
N ILE A 101 16.44 -22.56 -9.68
CA ILE A 101 17.01 -21.72 -8.62
C ILE A 101 16.47 -22.13 -7.26
N THR A 102 17.36 -22.40 -6.32
CA THR A 102 16.98 -22.65 -4.92
C THR A 102 17.83 -21.84 -3.96
N THR A 103 17.28 -21.53 -2.78
CA THR A 103 18.02 -20.89 -1.69
C THR A 103 18.02 -21.76 -0.44
N ARG A 104 19.07 -21.63 0.38
CA ARG A 104 19.18 -22.32 1.67
C ARG A 104 19.44 -21.36 2.80
N TYR A 105 18.79 -21.63 3.94
CA TYR A 105 18.86 -20.85 5.17
C TYR A 105 19.23 -21.79 6.31
N ALA A 106 20.42 -21.66 6.89
CA ALA A 106 20.94 -22.60 7.86
C ALA A 106 21.30 -21.95 9.21
N HIS A 107 21.60 -22.80 10.18
CA HIS A 107 21.89 -22.46 11.58
C HIS A 107 20.71 -21.83 12.32
N LEU A 108 19.49 -22.13 11.87
CA LEU A 108 18.28 -21.50 12.37
C LEU A 108 18.00 -21.89 13.81
N ARG A 109 17.37 -20.98 14.56
CA ARG A 109 16.85 -21.26 15.90
C ARG A 109 15.49 -21.94 15.85
N SER A 110 14.62 -21.43 15.00
CA SER A 110 13.24 -21.88 14.84
C SER A 110 12.75 -21.59 13.44
N VAL A 111 11.90 -22.46 12.93
CA VAL A 111 11.25 -22.34 11.61
C VAL A 111 9.79 -21.94 11.80
N GLN A 112 9.28 -21.07 10.93
CA GLN A 112 7.91 -20.52 10.98
C GLN A 112 7.02 -21.00 9.83
N VAL A 113 7.54 -21.88 8.97
CA VAL A 113 6.87 -22.43 7.78
C VAL A 113 6.99 -23.95 7.73
N ARG A 114 6.26 -24.60 6.82
CA ARG A 114 6.25 -26.06 6.61
C ARG A 114 6.70 -26.42 5.20
N VAL A 115 7.17 -27.66 5.03
CA VAL A 115 7.49 -28.18 3.70
C VAL A 115 6.23 -28.15 2.85
N GLY A 116 6.34 -27.51 1.69
CA GLY A 116 5.27 -27.32 0.74
C GLY A 116 4.58 -25.97 0.80
N ASP A 117 4.83 -25.15 1.82
CA ASP A 117 4.29 -23.79 1.92
C ASP A 117 4.84 -22.92 0.78
N GLN A 118 3.98 -22.04 0.26
CA GLN A 118 4.41 -20.94 -0.58
C GLN A 118 4.84 -19.79 0.33
N VAL A 119 5.99 -19.19 0.03
CA VAL A 119 6.54 -18.06 0.76
C VAL A 119 6.73 -16.89 -0.18
N ALA A 120 6.37 -15.69 0.26
CA ALA A 120 6.60 -14.46 -0.49
C ALA A 120 8.02 -13.93 -0.29
N THR A 121 8.54 -13.14 -1.24
CA THR A 121 9.78 -12.38 -1.06
C THR A 121 9.70 -11.54 0.22
N GLY A 122 10.70 -11.64 1.09
CA GLY A 122 10.76 -10.93 2.35
C GLY A 122 9.91 -11.53 3.47
N GLN A 123 9.12 -12.57 3.21
CA GLN A 123 8.37 -13.26 4.26
C GLN A 123 9.32 -13.85 5.30
N GLN A 124 9.03 -13.62 6.58
CA GLN A 124 9.76 -14.30 7.64
C GLN A 124 9.45 -15.80 7.60
N ILE A 125 10.49 -16.59 7.41
CA ILE A 125 10.41 -18.06 7.34
C ILE A 125 11.06 -18.72 8.54
N ALA A 126 11.93 -17.99 9.25
CA ALA A 126 12.65 -18.49 10.41
C ALA A 126 13.17 -17.37 11.31
N VAL A 127 13.90 -17.77 12.34
CA VAL A 127 14.64 -16.90 13.25
C VAL A 127 16.10 -17.33 13.23
N GLU A 128 17.01 -16.36 13.10
CA GLU A 128 18.45 -16.56 13.18
C GLU A 128 18.82 -17.31 14.47
N GLY A 129 19.81 -18.20 14.38
CA GLY A 129 20.23 -19.01 15.51
C GLY A 129 21.69 -19.39 15.42
N GLY A 130 22.04 -20.44 16.16
CA GLY A 130 23.36 -21.05 16.14
C GLY A 130 23.28 -22.57 16.25
N SER A 131 22.30 -23.18 15.56
CA SER A 131 22.21 -24.64 15.48
C SER A 131 23.25 -25.19 14.49
N GLY A 132 23.59 -26.47 14.61
CA GLY A 132 24.61 -27.08 13.75
C GLY A 132 26.02 -26.90 14.29
N GLY A 133 27.00 -27.10 13.40
CA GLY A 133 28.41 -26.96 13.75
C GLY A 133 28.86 -25.52 13.54
N VAL A 134 28.56 -24.61 14.46
CA VAL A 134 28.92 -23.19 14.37
C VAL A 134 29.63 -22.68 15.62
N THR A 135 30.46 -21.65 15.46
CA THR A 135 31.20 -21.01 16.56
C THR A 135 30.39 -19.90 17.27
N GLY A 136 29.32 -19.43 16.64
CA GLY A 136 28.40 -18.45 17.22
C GLY A 136 27.19 -18.18 16.31
N PRO A 137 26.14 -17.51 16.81
CA PRO A 137 24.93 -17.28 16.03
C PRO A 137 25.16 -16.42 14.79
N HIS A 138 24.66 -16.90 13.65
CA HIS A 138 24.62 -16.24 12.35
C HIS A 138 23.66 -16.98 11.42
N LEU A 139 23.19 -16.31 10.37
CA LEU A 139 22.55 -16.95 9.23
C LEU A 139 23.61 -17.35 8.20
N HIS A 140 23.64 -18.64 7.83
CA HIS A 140 24.33 -19.08 6.63
C HIS A 140 23.33 -19.15 5.46
N PHE A 141 23.58 -18.36 4.42
CA PHE A 141 22.70 -18.24 3.26
C PHE A 141 23.37 -18.71 1.97
N GLU A 142 22.71 -19.60 1.23
CA GLU A 142 23.16 -20.04 -0.10
C GLU A 142 22.16 -19.68 -1.19
N VAL A 143 22.68 -19.39 -2.37
CA VAL A 143 21.94 -19.42 -3.64
C VAL A 143 22.50 -20.56 -4.47
N ARG A 144 21.61 -21.34 -5.10
CA ARG A 144 21.97 -22.48 -5.94
C ARG A 144 21.27 -22.37 -7.29
N VAL A 145 22.02 -22.55 -8.36
CA VAL A 145 21.51 -22.58 -9.73
C VAL A 145 21.76 -23.97 -10.29
N ASN A 146 20.69 -24.65 -10.71
CA ASN A 146 20.69 -26.05 -11.17
C ASN A 146 21.41 -26.99 -10.19
N GLY A 147 21.17 -26.78 -8.90
CA GLY A 147 21.72 -27.59 -7.81
C GLY A 147 23.16 -27.27 -7.39
N LYS A 148 23.87 -26.33 -8.06
CA LYS A 148 25.23 -25.90 -7.70
C LYS A 148 25.20 -24.58 -6.91
N ALA A 149 25.94 -24.51 -5.81
CA ALA A 149 26.08 -23.26 -5.06
C ALA A 149 26.87 -22.22 -5.87
N VAL A 150 26.37 -20.99 -5.89
CA VAL A 150 27.00 -19.82 -6.50
C VAL A 150 27.24 -18.76 -5.42
N ASP A 151 28.11 -17.79 -5.69
CA ASP A 151 28.34 -16.67 -4.77
C ASP A 151 27.06 -15.82 -4.64
N PRO A 152 26.40 -15.80 -3.47
CA PRO A 152 25.17 -15.02 -3.29
C PRO A 152 25.37 -13.54 -3.54
N ALA A 153 26.55 -12.99 -3.24
CA ALA A 153 26.82 -11.56 -3.41
C ALA A 153 26.97 -11.15 -4.88
N ILE A 154 27.47 -12.04 -5.74
CA ILE A 154 27.54 -11.81 -7.18
C ILE A 154 26.17 -12.05 -7.81
N ASP A 155 25.53 -13.18 -7.48
CA ASP A 155 24.26 -13.56 -8.09
C ASP A 155 23.16 -12.54 -7.79
N LEU A 156 22.97 -12.12 -6.54
CA LEU A 156 21.93 -11.14 -6.20
C LEU A 156 22.21 -9.74 -6.76
N ARG A 157 23.49 -9.37 -6.94
CA ARG A 157 23.87 -8.10 -7.58
C ARG A 157 23.50 -8.10 -9.05
N GLU A 158 23.83 -9.18 -9.77
CA GLU A 158 23.56 -9.28 -11.21
C GLU A 158 22.09 -9.52 -11.50
N ARG A 159 21.42 -10.32 -10.67
CA ARG A 159 20.02 -10.70 -10.83
C ARG A 159 19.04 -9.62 -10.40
N ALA A 160 19.39 -8.86 -9.36
CA ALA A 160 18.44 -7.96 -8.70
C ALA A 160 19.05 -6.62 -8.25
N GLY A 161 20.30 -6.30 -8.63
CA GLY A 161 20.93 -5.05 -8.21
C GLY A 161 21.26 -4.97 -6.71
N LEU A 162 21.11 -6.07 -5.96
CA LEU A 162 21.26 -6.08 -4.51
C LEU A 162 22.72 -6.21 -4.08
N SER A 163 23.06 -5.56 -2.97
CA SER A 163 24.36 -5.71 -2.33
C SER A 163 24.20 -6.05 -0.86
N PHE A 164 25.07 -6.93 -0.35
CA PHE A 164 25.16 -7.19 1.10
C PHE A 164 25.97 -6.05 1.73
N ASP A 165 25.28 -4.96 2.06
CA ASP A 165 25.83 -3.73 2.61
C ASP A 165 25.71 -3.63 4.15
N GLY A 166 25.07 -4.62 4.77
CA GLY A 166 24.81 -4.68 6.21
C GLY A 166 23.43 -4.16 6.62
N ASN A 167 22.62 -3.66 5.69
CA ASN A 167 21.26 -3.22 5.95
C ASN A 167 20.27 -4.39 5.91
N PRO A 168 19.22 -4.38 6.73
CA PRO A 168 18.20 -5.42 6.74
C PRO A 168 17.56 -5.58 5.37
N GLY A 169 17.26 -6.82 5.00
CA GLY A 169 16.23 -7.07 4.01
C GLY A 169 14.88 -6.62 4.54
N ALA A 170 14.04 -6.08 3.67
CA ALA A 170 12.69 -5.70 4.04
C ALA A 170 11.93 -6.95 4.53
N ALA A 171 11.76 -7.07 5.84
CA ALA A 171 10.92 -8.09 6.45
C ALA A 171 9.47 -7.77 6.13
N ALA A 172 8.79 -8.65 5.40
CA ALA A 172 7.35 -8.58 5.27
C ALA A 172 6.76 -8.78 6.66
N GLY A 173 6.20 -7.72 7.24
CA GLY A 173 5.45 -7.80 8.48
C GLY A 173 4.33 -8.83 8.34
N THR A 174 4.41 -9.88 9.15
CA THR A 174 3.39 -10.91 9.43
C THR A 174 2.16 -10.92 8.52
N THR A 175 2.25 -11.63 7.40
CA THR A 175 1.11 -12.27 6.74
C THR A 175 1.28 -13.78 6.83
N ALA A 176 0.29 -14.46 7.40
CA ALA A 176 0.13 -15.92 7.29
C ALA A 176 -0.05 -16.29 5.79
N PRO A 177 0.33 -17.51 5.37
CA PRO A 177 0.73 -17.79 4.00
C PRO A 177 -0.41 -17.56 3.02
N ALA A 178 -0.10 -16.80 1.95
CA ALA A 178 -0.85 -16.90 0.72
C ALA A 178 -0.66 -18.33 0.19
N ALA A 179 -1.68 -19.16 0.33
CA ALA A 179 -1.86 -20.30 -0.55
C ALA A 179 -1.71 -19.80 -1.99
N ALA A 180 -1.02 -20.58 -2.82
CA ALA A 180 -0.81 -20.27 -4.24
C ALA A 180 -2.07 -19.68 -4.86
N SER A 181 -2.06 -18.39 -5.17
CA SER A 181 -3.01 -17.81 -6.11
C SER A 181 -2.23 -17.51 -7.36
N ALA A 182 -2.41 -18.42 -8.31
CA ALA A 182 -2.08 -18.20 -9.69
C ALA A 182 -2.52 -16.78 -10.11
N THR A 183 -1.73 -16.16 -10.96
CA THR A 183 -2.25 -15.23 -11.94
C THR A 183 -3.50 -15.85 -12.56
N VAL A 184 -4.67 -15.42 -12.12
CA VAL A 184 -5.89 -15.60 -12.88
C VAL A 184 -6.22 -14.21 -13.38
N ALA A 185 -5.56 -13.80 -14.47
CA ALA A 185 -6.39 -13.18 -15.50
C ALA A 185 -7.58 -14.13 -15.63
N VAL A 186 -8.80 -13.65 -15.34
CA VAL A 186 -10.01 -14.45 -15.57
C VAL A 186 -9.85 -14.90 -17.01
N SER A 187 -9.62 -16.20 -17.23
CA SER A 187 -9.26 -16.65 -18.57
C SER A 187 -10.37 -16.16 -19.50
N PRO A 188 -10.07 -15.76 -20.75
CA PRO A 188 -11.11 -15.36 -21.69
C PRO A 188 -12.27 -16.37 -21.70
N GLU A 189 -11.96 -17.65 -21.53
CA GLU A 189 -12.91 -18.76 -21.33
C GLU A 189 -13.78 -18.65 -20.07
N LEU A 190 -13.23 -18.25 -18.92
CA LEU A 190 -13.98 -18.02 -17.68
C LEU A 190 -14.79 -16.73 -17.74
N ILE A 191 -14.29 -15.67 -18.40
CA ILE A 191 -15.05 -14.44 -18.66
C ILE A 191 -16.24 -14.75 -19.57
N ASP A 192 -16.02 -15.49 -20.65
CA ASP A 192 -17.08 -15.93 -21.55
C ASP A 192 -18.06 -16.83 -20.82
N ALA A 193 -17.59 -17.76 -19.98
CA ALA A 193 -18.46 -18.64 -19.19
C ALA A 193 -19.33 -17.89 -18.18
N VAL A 194 -18.80 -16.83 -17.54
CA VAL A 194 -19.49 -15.97 -16.57
C VAL A 194 -20.41 -14.97 -17.23
N MET A 195 -20.05 -14.43 -18.39
CA MET A 195 -20.82 -13.41 -19.13
C MET A 195 -21.65 -14.02 -20.27
N ARG A 196 -21.87 -15.34 -20.25
CA ARG A 196 -22.44 -16.12 -21.37
C ARG A 196 -23.82 -15.59 -21.78
N GLY A 197 -23.92 -15.14 -23.04
CA GLY A 197 -25.17 -14.59 -23.60
C GLY A 197 -25.44 -13.12 -23.27
N GLU A 198 -24.58 -12.47 -22.49
CA GLU A 198 -24.75 -11.09 -22.08
C GLU A 198 -23.76 -10.19 -22.85
N ASN A 199 -24.22 -9.62 -23.98
CA ASN A 199 -23.41 -8.72 -24.84
C ASN A 199 -24.06 -7.35 -25.03
N ALA A 200 -25.06 -7.01 -24.21
CA ALA A 200 -25.82 -5.80 -24.40
C ALA A 200 -24.97 -4.55 -24.11
N GLY A 201 -25.16 -3.52 -24.93
CA GLY A 201 -24.44 -2.25 -24.84
C GLY A 201 -23.22 -2.14 -25.74
N VAL A 202 -22.53 -1.01 -25.63
CA VAL A 202 -21.29 -0.71 -26.36
C VAL A 202 -20.15 -0.73 -25.35
N ASP A 203 -19.09 -1.48 -25.65
CA ASP A 203 -17.89 -1.50 -24.81
C ASP A 203 -17.21 -0.13 -24.84
N ARG A 204 -17.11 0.49 -23.66
CA ARG A 204 -16.43 1.76 -23.42
C ARG A 204 -15.25 1.64 -22.47
N SER A 205 -14.80 0.42 -22.19
CA SER A 205 -13.74 0.14 -21.21
C SER A 205 -12.42 0.85 -21.54
N ALA A 206 -12.07 0.94 -22.82
CA ALA A 206 -10.89 1.67 -23.30
C ALA A 206 -10.95 3.19 -23.06
N SER A 207 -12.15 3.75 -22.89
CA SER A 207 -12.38 5.19 -22.69
C SER A 207 -12.61 5.59 -21.23
N LEU A 208 -12.48 4.64 -20.29
CA LEU A 208 -12.59 4.94 -18.87
C LEU A 208 -11.50 5.92 -18.43
N THR A 209 -11.85 6.83 -17.54
CA THR A 209 -10.88 7.70 -16.87
C THR A 209 -10.09 6.92 -15.81
N GLU A 210 -8.99 7.51 -15.34
CA GLU A 210 -8.16 6.89 -14.32
C GLU A 210 -8.89 6.67 -13.00
N LEU A 211 -9.75 7.62 -12.60
CA LEU A 211 -10.63 7.48 -11.45
C LEU A 211 -11.58 6.28 -11.59
N GLN A 212 -12.19 6.11 -12.77
CA GLN A 212 -13.12 5.02 -13.03
C GLN A 212 -12.43 3.66 -13.03
N ARG A 213 -11.22 3.57 -13.59
CA ARG A 213 -10.43 2.33 -13.53
C ARG A 213 -10.01 1.99 -12.10
N ARG A 214 -9.56 2.99 -11.33
CA ARG A 214 -9.25 2.82 -9.89
C ARG A 214 -10.45 2.33 -9.10
N ASN A 215 -11.61 2.95 -9.28
CA ASN A 215 -12.82 2.56 -8.58
C ASN A 215 -13.28 1.15 -8.99
N ALA A 216 -13.20 0.80 -10.28
CA ALA A 216 -13.48 -0.55 -10.75
C ALA A 216 -12.56 -1.60 -10.10
N ALA A 217 -11.27 -1.31 -9.98
CA ALA A 217 -10.32 -2.21 -9.36
C ALA A 217 -10.56 -2.38 -7.85
N ILE A 218 -10.89 -1.31 -7.13
CA ILE A 218 -11.28 -1.39 -5.71
C ILE A 218 -12.52 -2.26 -5.54
N ILE A 219 -13.54 -2.11 -6.39
CA ILE A 219 -14.76 -2.92 -6.36
C ILE A 219 -14.47 -4.42 -6.58
N ILE A 220 -13.57 -4.73 -7.54
CA ILE A 220 -13.11 -6.09 -7.80
C ILE A 220 -12.33 -6.63 -6.60
N GLN A 221 -11.39 -5.85 -6.07
CA GLN A 221 -10.51 -6.24 -4.96
C GLN A 221 -11.31 -6.54 -3.69
N GLU A 222 -12.34 -5.76 -3.38
CA GLU A 222 -13.22 -6.06 -2.25
C GLU A 222 -14.02 -7.35 -2.46
N GLY A 223 -14.50 -7.60 -3.68
CA GLY A 223 -15.11 -8.89 -4.01
C GLY A 223 -14.15 -10.07 -3.84
N GLN A 224 -12.89 -9.91 -4.24
CA GLN A 224 -11.83 -10.90 -4.05
C GLN A 224 -11.51 -11.16 -2.57
N LYS A 225 -11.40 -10.10 -1.75
CA LYS A 225 -11.19 -10.22 -0.29
C LYS A 225 -12.31 -11.01 0.38
N LEU A 226 -13.52 -10.96 -0.17
CA LEU A 226 -14.69 -11.70 0.31
C LEU A 226 -14.81 -13.11 -0.29
N GLY A 227 -13.87 -13.53 -1.14
CA GLY A 227 -13.90 -14.85 -1.81
C GLY A 227 -14.99 -14.97 -2.88
N LEU A 228 -15.54 -13.85 -3.36
CA LEU A 228 -16.58 -13.84 -4.39
C LEU A 228 -15.96 -13.99 -5.77
N GLY A 229 -16.60 -14.77 -6.64
CA GLY A 229 -16.12 -15.01 -8.00
C GLY A 229 -16.39 -13.86 -8.98
N PRO A 230 -15.84 -13.93 -10.22
CA PRO A 230 -15.94 -12.87 -11.22
C PRO A 230 -17.36 -12.39 -11.54
N ARG A 231 -18.37 -13.26 -11.37
CA ARG A 231 -19.77 -12.89 -11.54
C ARG A 231 -20.23 -11.81 -10.56
N ALA A 232 -19.81 -11.89 -9.29
CA ALA A 232 -20.14 -10.88 -8.29
C ALA A 232 -19.53 -9.52 -8.67
N TRP A 233 -18.28 -9.54 -9.13
CA TRP A 233 -17.58 -8.32 -9.56
C TRP A 233 -18.27 -7.70 -10.77
N ALA A 234 -18.68 -8.53 -11.74
CA ALA A 234 -19.43 -8.08 -12.91
C ALA A 234 -20.74 -7.37 -12.52
N ILE A 235 -21.48 -7.93 -11.55
CA ILE A 235 -22.72 -7.35 -11.03
C ILE A 235 -22.43 -6.00 -10.36
N ALA A 236 -21.43 -5.92 -9.48
CA ALA A 236 -21.07 -4.68 -8.82
C ALA A 236 -20.57 -3.59 -9.79
N LEU A 237 -19.75 -3.96 -10.78
CA LEU A 237 -19.28 -3.03 -11.81
C LEU A 237 -20.43 -2.50 -12.67
N ALA A 238 -21.37 -3.36 -13.06
CA ALA A 238 -22.57 -2.95 -13.78
C ALA A 238 -23.42 -1.96 -12.96
N THR A 239 -23.56 -2.21 -11.66
CA THR A 239 -24.23 -1.29 -10.74
C THR A 239 -23.49 0.04 -10.64
N ALA A 240 -22.19 0.05 -10.34
CA ALA A 240 -21.43 1.29 -10.18
C ALA A 240 -21.36 2.13 -11.47
N LEU A 241 -21.24 1.50 -12.64
CA LEU A 241 -21.36 2.17 -13.93
C LEU A 241 -22.73 2.84 -14.11
N GLN A 242 -23.79 2.19 -13.64
CA GLN A 242 -25.14 2.69 -13.75
C GLN A 242 -25.44 3.83 -12.77
N GLU A 243 -25.03 3.68 -11.52
CA GLU A 243 -25.41 4.57 -10.42
C GLU A 243 -24.58 5.86 -10.40
N SER A 244 -23.31 5.79 -10.78
CA SER A 244 -22.38 6.92 -10.62
C SER A 244 -21.37 7.05 -11.75
N THR A 245 -21.51 6.27 -12.81
CA THR A 245 -20.49 6.16 -13.86
C THR A 245 -19.13 5.76 -13.26
N LEU A 246 -19.11 4.76 -12.37
CA LEU A 246 -17.94 4.34 -11.57
C LEU A 246 -17.35 5.48 -10.73
N GLY A 247 -18.21 6.29 -10.12
CA GLY A 247 -17.82 7.40 -9.24
C GLY A 247 -17.35 8.67 -9.97
N ALA A 248 -17.45 8.72 -11.30
CA ALA A 248 -17.12 9.92 -12.07
C ALA A 248 -18.19 11.01 -11.98
N ASP A 249 -19.45 10.65 -11.70
CA ASP A 249 -20.51 11.63 -11.50
C ASP A 249 -20.43 12.25 -10.11
N THR A 250 -19.79 13.41 -9.98
CA THR A 250 -19.60 14.10 -8.70
C THR A 250 -20.91 14.48 -8.00
N ARG A 251 -22.04 14.53 -8.70
CA ARG A 251 -23.36 14.78 -8.09
C ARG A 251 -23.76 13.65 -7.15
N THR A 252 -23.28 12.44 -7.40
CA THR A 252 -23.55 11.25 -6.59
C THR A 252 -22.80 11.26 -5.26
N GLN A 253 -21.80 12.14 -5.09
CA GLN A 253 -21.04 12.25 -3.84
C GLN A 253 -21.78 13.01 -2.74
N ARG A 254 -22.96 13.56 -3.06
CA ARG A 254 -23.85 14.23 -2.11
C ARG A 254 -25.17 13.46 -2.05
N PRO A 255 -25.80 13.33 -0.87
CA PRO A 255 -27.10 12.70 -0.75
C PRO A 255 -28.11 13.34 -1.68
N ASN A 256 -28.79 12.52 -2.48
CA ASN A 256 -29.90 12.96 -3.33
C ASN A 256 -31.18 13.15 -2.48
N GLY A 257 -32.33 13.40 -3.13
CA GLY A 257 -33.61 13.61 -2.46
C GLY A 257 -34.08 12.43 -1.57
N ASP A 258 -33.61 11.22 -1.88
CA ASP A 258 -33.90 10.00 -1.14
C ASP A 258 -32.81 9.68 -0.08
N GLY A 259 -31.77 10.51 -0.01
CA GLY A 259 -30.65 10.36 0.91
C GLY A 259 -29.55 9.42 0.41
N ASP A 260 -29.56 9.05 -0.87
CA ASP A 260 -28.64 8.07 -1.45
C ASP A 260 -27.36 8.74 -1.98
N VAL A 261 -26.21 8.07 -1.81
CA VAL A 261 -24.88 8.65 -2.05
C VAL A 261 -23.84 7.62 -2.49
N GLY A 262 -22.75 8.11 -3.06
CA GLY A 262 -21.57 7.34 -3.39
C GLY A 262 -21.72 6.50 -4.65
N VAL A 263 -20.71 5.65 -4.87
CA VAL A 263 -20.51 4.91 -6.12
C VAL A 263 -21.64 3.92 -6.45
N PHE A 264 -22.36 3.45 -5.44
CA PHE A 264 -23.51 2.55 -5.54
C PHE A 264 -24.85 3.21 -5.19
N GLN A 265 -24.89 4.54 -4.98
CA GLN A 265 -26.08 5.26 -4.52
C GLN A 265 -26.75 4.58 -3.31
N GLN A 266 -25.98 4.40 -2.24
CA GLN A 266 -26.44 3.78 -1.00
C GLN A 266 -26.99 4.83 -0.03
N ARG A 267 -28.07 4.50 0.66
CA ARG A 267 -28.75 5.41 1.59
C ARG A 267 -27.89 5.79 2.80
N ALA A 268 -27.63 7.08 2.95
CA ALA A 268 -26.82 7.65 4.03
C ALA A 268 -27.63 8.01 5.29
N LEU A 269 -28.92 7.70 5.36
CA LEU A 269 -29.71 7.95 6.57
C LEU A 269 -29.17 7.13 7.76
N VAL A 270 -29.29 7.66 8.98
CA VAL A 270 -28.84 6.98 10.19
C VAL A 270 -29.59 5.65 10.37
N GLY A 271 -28.86 4.57 10.60
CA GLY A 271 -29.42 3.22 10.69
C GLY A 271 -29.73 2.55 9.35
N TRP A 272 -29.08 2.98 8.27
CA TRP A 272 -29.13 2.34 6.95
C TRP A 272 -27.82 1.61 6.65
N TYR A 273 -27.09 2.00 5.60
CA TYR A 273 -25.95 1.25 5.06
C TYR A 273 -24.59 1.58 5.71
N ALA A 274 -24.61 2.38 6.78
CA ALA A 274 -23.41 2.80 7.50
C ALA A 274 -23.72 3.09 8.98
N ASN A 275 -22.70 2.92 9.81
CA ASN A 275 -22.76 3.02 11.28
C ASN A 275 -22.56 4.44 11.81
N GLY A 276 -22.55 5.46 10.96
CA GLY A 276 -22.47 6.85 11.37
C GLY A 276 -23.73 7.27 12.14
N THR A 277 -23.52 8.23 13.03
CA THR A 277 -24.55 8.81 13.88
C THR A 277 -25.27 9.98 13.22
N THR A 278 -24.78 10.45 12.07
CA THR A 278 -25.39 11.50 11.24
C THR A 278 -25.38 11.15 9.76
N VAL A 279 -26.25 11.80 8.98
CA VAL A 279 -26.26 11.68 7.50
C VAL A 279 -24.92 12.10 6.90
N GLN A 280 -24.26 13.09 7.48
CA GLN A 280 -22.96 13.56 7.01
C GLN A 280 -21.86 12.53 7.24
N GLU A 281 -21.83 11.88 8.41
CA GLU A 281 -20.88 10.80 8.70
C GLU A 281 -21.09 9.62 7.75
N ASN A 282 -22.35 9.22 7.55
CA ASN A 282 -22.69 8.17 6.60
C ASN A 282 -22.36 8.55 5.16
N THR A 283 -22.49 9.83 4.80
CA THR A 283 -22.06 10.35 3.49
C THR A 283 -20.56 10.17 3.29
N THR A 284 -19.75 10.48 4.30
CA THR A 284 -18.31 10.25 4.25
C THR A 284 -17.97 8.76 4.14
N ILE A 285 -18.63 7.91 4.93
CA ILE A 285 -18.41 6.46 4.93
C ILE A 285 -18.78 5.83 3.57
N LEU A 286 -19.91 6.22 2.99
CA LEU A 286 -20.41 5.63 1.74
C LEU A 286 -19.77 6.23 0.47
N ASN A 287 -19.06 7.35 0.60
CA ASN A 287 -18.20 7.86 -0.48
C ASN A 287 -16.85 7.13 -0.57
N ASP A 288 -16.44 6.39 0.48
CA ASP A 288 -15.32 5.47 0.39
C ASP A 288 -15.71 4.23 -0.45
N VAL A 289 -15.10 4.09 -1.63
CA VAL A 289 -15.46 3.07 -2.63
C VAL A 289 -15.29 1.65 -2.07
N ALA A 290 -14.28 1.41 -1.24
CA ALA A 290 -14.05 0.10 -0.65
C ALA A 290 -15.15 -0.27 0.36
N THR A 291 -15.55 0.67 1.21
CA THR A 291 -16.64 0.48 2.16
C THR A 291 -17.98 0.34 1.46
N ALA A 292 -18.27 1.18 0.47
CA ALA A 292 -19.47 1.08 -0.34
C ALA A 292 -19.59 -0.28 -1.07
N ALA A 293 -18.48 -0.79 -1.60
CA ALA A 293 -18.41 -2.10 -2.26
C ALA A 293 -18.63 -3.25 -1.27
N ARG A 294 -18.01 -3.22 -0.09
CA ARG A 294 -18.25 -4.22 0.96
C ARG A 294 -19.72 -4.24 1.38
N THR A 295 -20.33 -3.07 1.57
CA THR A 295 -21.75 -2.96 1.89
C THR A 295 -22.65 -3.45 0.75
N PHE A 296 -22.28 -3.21 -0.51
CA PHE A 296 -23.00 -3.75 -1.67
C PHE A 296 -22.98 -5.30 -1.69
N TYR A 297 -21.83 -5.91 -1.43
CA TYR A 297 -21.68 -7.36 -1.45
C TYR A 297 -22.36 -8.03 -0.26
N LEU A 298 -22.12 -7.53 0.96
CA LEU A 298 -22.48 -8.20 2.21
C LEU A 298 -23.78 -7.70 2.85
N GLY A 299 -24.26 -6.53 2.46
CA GLY A 299 -25.36 -5.88 3.15
C GLY A 299 -24.89 -5.15 4.41
N HIS A 300 -25.83 -4.86 5.31
CA HIS A 300 -25.54 -4.12 6.55
C HIS A 300 -26.53 -4.45 7.66
N ASP A 301 -26.04 -4.60 8.89
CA ASP A 301 -26.89 -4.82 10.07
C ASP A 301 -27.30 -3.49 10.70
N VAL A 302 -28.61 -3.30 10.91
CA VAL A 302 -29.17 -2.09 11.52
C VAL A 302 -28.80 -2.04 13.01
N GLY A 303 -27.87 -1.16 13.36
CA GLY A 303 -27.36 -0.98 14.73
C GLY A 303 -28.14 0.00 15.61
N VAL A 304 -29.16 0.67 15.09
CA VAL A 304 -29.93 1.70 15.81
C VAL A 304 -31.44 1.54 15.63
N ARG A 305 -32.22 1.96 16.63
CA ARG A 305 -33.69 2.00 16.50
C ARG A 305 -34.10 3.13 15.55
N GLY A 306 -35.11 2.88 14.72
CA GLY A 306 -35.62 3.87 13.76
C GLY A 306 -34.85 3.91 12.43
N GLY A 307 -33.96 2.94 12.18
CA GLY A 307 -33.27 2.75 10.90
C GLY A 307 -34.13 2.03 9.86
N ALA A 308 -33.47 1.37 8.90
CA ALA A 308 -34.13 0.63 7.81
C ALA A 308 -35.02 -0.54 8.27
N GLY A 309 -34.87 -0.98 9.52
CA GLY A 309 -35.64 -2.06 10.14
C GLY A 309 -35.48 -2.08 11.66
N PRO A 310 -35.98 -3.13 12.35
CA PRO A 310 -35.74 -3.30 13.78
C PRO A 310 -34.24 -3.46 14.08
N LEU A 311 -33.84 -3.24 15.34
CA LEU A 311 -32.46 -3.43 15.78
C LEU A 311 -32.00 -4.87 15.47
N GLY A 312 -30.86 -5.02 14.79
CA GLY A 312 -30.34 -6.31 14.33
C GLY A 312 -30.95 -6.81 13.03
N TYR A 313 -31.82 -6.02 12.37
CA TYR A 313 -32.28 -6.33 11.02
C TYR A 313 -31.12 -6.25 10.03
N HIS A 314 -30.98 -7.25 9.18
CA HIS A 314 -29.98 -7.27 8.13
C HIS A 314 -30.57 -6.72 6.82
N ILE A 315 -30.04 -5.60 6.33
CA ILE A 315 -30.34 -5.08 4.99
C ILE A 315 -29.56 -5.94 3.99
N PRO A 316 -30.24 -6.66 3.06
CA PRO A 316 -29.59 -7.59 2.15
C PRO A 316 -28.57 -6.90 1.21
N GLY A 317 -27.37 -7.47 1.10
CA GLY A 317 -26.45 -7.23 -0.01
C GLY A 317 -26.58 -8.33 -1.08
N LEU A 318 -25.66 -8.32 -2.05
CA LEU A 318 -25.66 -9.28 -3.17
C LEU A 318 -25.72 -10.74 -2.70
N VAL A 319 -24.87 -11.12 -1.74
CA VAL A 319 -24.75 -12.52 -1.29
C VAL A 319 -25.99 -13.01 -0.53
N ASN A 320 -26.87 -12.10 -0.13
CA ASN A 320 -28.11 -12.41 0.58
C ASN A 320 -29.29 -12.63 -0.37
N ILE A 321 -29.11 -12.42 -1.68
CA ILE A 321 -30.16 -12.60 -2.69
C ILE A 321 -30.15 -14.04 -3.19
N THR A 322 -31.16 -14.82 -2.85
CA THR A 322 -31.28 -16.21 -3.33
C THR A 322 -31.15 -16.33 -4.85
N GLY A 323 -30.17 -17.11 -5.32
CA GLY A 323 -29.96 -17.44 -6.73
C GLY A 323 -29.25 -16.35 -7.54
N TRP A 324 -28.63 -15.36 -6.90
CA TRP A 324 -27.91 -14.29 -7.60
C TRP A 324 -26.80 -14.82 -8.52
N GLU A 325 -26.21 -15.98 -8.19
CA GLU A 325 -25.17 -16.67 -8.95
C GLU A 325 -25.66 -17.13 -10.33
N ASP A 326 -26.95 -17.39 -10.49
CA ASP A 326 -27.55 -17.89 -11.73
C ASP A 326 -28.36 -16.80 -12.46
N MET A 327 -28.67 -15.69 -11.79
CA MET A 327 -29.39 -14.56 -12.39
C MET A 327 -28.53 -13.78 -13.38
N PRO A 328 -29.07 -13.31 -14.51
CA PRO A 328 -28.39 -12.35 -15.36
C PRO A 328 -27.82 -11.17 -14.56
N ILE A 329 -26.64 -10.64 -14.93
CA ILE A 329 -25.95 -9.66 -14.05
C ILE A 329 -26.82 -8.45 -13.73
N TRP A 330 -27.60 -7.99 -14.70
CA TRP A 330 -28.50 -6.86 -14.56
C TRP A 330 -29.67 -7.16 -13.63
N GLN A 331 -30.12 -8.41 -13.59
CA GLN A 331 -31.22 -8.86 -12.74
C GLN A 331 -30.76 -9.00 -11.29
N ALA A 332 -29.53 -9.49 -11.06
CA ALA A 332 -28.92 -9.52 -9.74
C ALA A 332 -28.65 -8.10 -9.22
N ALA A 333 -28.08 -7.20 -10.06
CA ALA A 333 -27.88 -5.78 -9.73
C ALA A 333 -29.20 -5.11 -9.34
N GLN A 334 -30.26 -5.33 -10.12
CA GLN A 334 -31.59 -4.85 -9.83
C GLN A 334 -32.15 -5.38 -8.51
N ARG A 335 -31.86 -6.63 -8.12
CA ARG A 335 -32.34 -7.21 -6.87
C ARG A 335 -31.63 -6.61 -5.64
N VAL A 336 -30.38 -6.16 -5.78
CA VAL A 336 -29.66 -5.41 -4.73
C VAL A 336 -30.19 -3.99 -4.63
N GLN A 337 -30.33 -3.30 -5.76
CA GLN A 337 -30.65 -1.87 -5.80
C GLN A 337 -32.14 -1.56 -5.70
N VAL A 338 -33.00 -2.51 -6.12
CA VAL A 338 -34.46 -2.35 -6.17
C VAL A 338 -34.87 -1.07 -6.93
N SER A 339 -34.18 -0.78 -8.03
CA SER A 339 -34.40 0.43 -8.84
C SER A 339 -35.74 0.40 -9.60
N ALA A 340 -36.30 1.57 -9.90
CA ALA A 340 -37.48 1.69 -10.75
C ALA A 340 -37.20 1.35 -12.23
N PHE A 341 -35.93 1.21 -12.64
CA PHE A 341 -35.51 1.03 -14.04
C PHE A 341 -34.63 -0.21 -14.25
N PRO A 342 -35.20 -1.43 -14.16
CA PRO A 342 -34.46 -2.68 -14.03
C PRO A 342 -33.56 -3.06 -15.21
N LEU A 343 -33.87 -2.60 -16.43
CA LEU A 343 -33.09 -2.92 -17.63
C LEU A 343 -31.86 -2.01 -17.82
N TYR A 344 -31.66 -1.00 -16.97
CA TYR A 344 -30.55 -0.04 -17.16
C TYR A 344 -29.17 -0.62 -16.85
N TYR A 345 -29.07 -1.63 -16.00
CA TYR A 345 -27.80 -2.31 -15.75
C TYR A 345 -27.33 -3.12 -16.96
N ALA A 346 -28.26 -3.65 -17.78
CA ALA A 346 -27.94 -4.52 -18.92
C ALA A 346 -27.10 -3.81 -20.00
N ARG A 347 -27.17 -2.48 -20.13
CA ARG A 347 -26.41 -1.72 -21.14
C ARG A 347 -24.91 -1.60 -20.85
N HIS A 348 -24.49 -1.96 -19.64
CA HIS A 348 -23.08 -1.86 -19.21
C HIS A 348 -22.31 -3.14 -19.39
N THR A 349 -23.00 -4.23 -19.73
CA THR A 349 -22.46 -5.58 -19.85
C THR A 349 -21.22 -5.66 -20.74
N ALA A 350 -21.26 -5.02 -21.92
CA ALA A 350 -20.12 -4.97 -22.84
C ALA A 350 -18.90 -4.25 -22.22
N THR A 351 -19.11 -3.12 -21.55
CA THR A 351 -18.06 -2.38 -20.83
C THR A 351 -17.52 -3.18 -19.64
N VAL A 352 -18.39 -3.88 -18.90
CA VAL A 352 -18.00 -4.74 -17.78
C VAL A 352 -17.12 -5.89 -18.27
N ARG A 353 -17.47 -6.53 -19.39
CA ARG A 353 -16.59 -7.52 -20.02
C ARG A 353 -15.24 -6.90 -20.38
N GLY A 354 -15.26 -5.74 -21.03
CA GLY A 354 -14.06 -4.97 -21.36
C GLY A 354 -13.17 -4.70 -20.14
N ILE A 355 -13.75 -4.26 -19.02
CA ILE A 355 -13.06 -4.07 -17.73
C ILE A 355 -12.47 -5.39 -17.23
N LEU A 356 -13.24 -6.48 -17.18
CA LEU A 356 -12.76 -7.76 -16.69
C LEU A 356 -11.67 -8.38 -17.58
N THR A 357 -11.64 -8.05 -18.88
CA THR A 357 -10.62 -8.47 -19.83
C THR A 357 -9.36 -7.60 -19.83
N SER A 358 -9.51 -6.29 -19.56
CA SER A 358 -8.44 -5.29 -19.72
C SER A 358 -7.85 -4.79 -18.40
N VAL A 359 -8.54 -5.01 -17.28
CA VAL A 359 -7.97 -4.85 -15.94
C VAL A 359 -7.10 -6.08 -15.69
N PRO A 360 -5.76 -5.98 -15.69
CA PRO A 360 -4.96 -6.98 -14.99
C PRO A 360 -5.47 -6.95 -13.55
N ILE A 361 -6.17 -8.00 -13.11
CA ILE A 361 -6.62 -8.08 -11.72
C ILE A 361 -5.40 -8.47 -10.88
N ASP A 362 -4.55 -7.48 -10.71
CA ASP A 362 -3.54 -7.42 -9.72
C ASP A 362 -4.13 -6.54 -8.59
N PRO A 363 -4.41 -7.09 -7.40
CA PRO A 363 -4.82 -6.29 -6.25
C PRO A 363 -3.74 -5.29 -5.81
N THR A 364 -2.59 -5.25 -6.50
CA THR A 364 -1.50 -4.27 -6.39
C THR A 364 -1.30 -3.37 -7.63
N SER A 365 -2.06 -3.56 -8.73
CA SER A 365 -1.98 -2.65 -9.90
C SER A 365 -2.95 -1.48 -9.82
N TYR A 366 -3.89 -1.53 -8.89
CA TYR A 366 -4.52 -0.35 -8.30
C TYR A 366 -4.30 -0.38 -6.80
N THR A 367 -3.04 -0.24 -6.40
CA THR A 367 -2.80 0.52 -5.19
C THR A 367 -3.47 1.88 -5.39
N CYS A 368 -4.17 2.40 -4.37
CA CYS A 368 -4.13 3.85 -4.19
C CYS A 368 -2.67 4.23 -4.42
N SER A 369 -2.40 5.27 -5.19
CA SER A 369 -1.07 5.88 -5.14
C SER A 369 -0.77 6.25 -3.69
N SER A 370 -0.31 5.31 -2.85
CA SER A 370 0.95 5.46 -2.18
C SER A 370 1.94 5.51 -3.33
N GLY A 371 2.08 6.71 -3.90
CA GLY A 371 3.38 7.05 -4.36
C GLY A 371 4.30 6.66 -3.19
N SER A 372 5.32 5.85 -3.47
CA SER A 372 6.60 6.42 -3.12
C SER A 372 6.50 7.84 -3.64
N ALA A 373 6.51 8.81 -2.74
CA ALA A 373 6.95 10.14 -3.08
C ALA A 373 8.36 9.98 -3.68
N SER A 374 8.45 9.52 -4.94
CA SER A 374 9.34 10.19 -5.86
C SER A 374 8.71 11.56 -5.94
N VAL A 375 9.21 12.41 -5.06
CA VAL A 375 8.94 13.83 -5.13
C VAL A 375 9.35 14.23 -6.54
N ASP A 376 8.35 14.49 -7.37
CA ASP A 376 8.58 15.07 -8.68
C ASP A 376 9.27 16.41 -8.41
N PRO A 377 10.55 16.59 -8.80
CA PRO A 377 11.26 17.84 -8.56
C PRO A 377 10.58 19.04 -9.24
N GLY A 378 9.70 18.79 -10.24
CA GLY A 378 8.89 19.78 -10.93
C GLY A 378 7.52 20.08 -10.29
N ALA A 379 7.07 19.32 -9.29
CA ALA A 379 5.79 19.57 -8.62
C ALA A 379 5.84 20.85 -7.77
N PRO A 380 4.70 21.52 -7.49
CA PRO A 380 4.66 22.63 -6.54
C PRO A 380 5.27 22.22 -5.19
N VAL A 381 6.13 23.06 -4.61
CA VAL A 381 6.89 22.74 -3.39
C VAL A 381 6.00 22.21 -2.26
N GLY A 382 4.79 22.74 -2.12
CA GLY A 382 3.83 22.28 -1.12
C GLY A 382 3.38 20.81 -1.31
N GLU A 383 3.21 20.36 -2.54
CA GLU A 383 2.88 18.97 -2.87
C GLU A 383 4.06 18.04 -2.62
N GLN A 384 5.29 18.52 -2.89
CA GLN A 384 6.52 17.81 -2.54
C GLN A 384 6.63 17.58 -1.02
N VAL A 385 6.33 18.61 -0.22
CA VAL A 385 6.32 18.53 1.26
C VAL A 385 5.26 17.54 1.76
N VAL A 386 4.05 17.58 1.21
CA VAL A 386 2.97 16.62 1.52
C VAL A 386 3.41 15.20 1.19
N ALA A 387 3.99 15.00 0.02
CA ALA A 387 4.48 13.71 -0.43
C ALA A 387 5.57 13.17 0.53
N HIS A 388 6.53 14.00 0.96
CA HIS A 388 7.50 13.64 1.99
C HIS A 388 6.82 13.26 3.30
N ALA A 389 5.91 14.08 3.82
CA ALA A 389 5.22 13.82 5.09
C ALA A 389 4.39 12.53 5.07
N MET A 390 3.74 12.21 3.94
CA MET A 390 2.99 10.96 3.76
C MET A 390 3.87 9.71 3.86
N THR A 391 5.17 9.79 3.54
CA THR A 391 6.11 8.67 3.73
C THR A 391 6.32 8.29 5.20
N GLN A 392 5.96 9.20 6.12
CA GLN A 392 6.15 9.02 7.56
C GLN A 392 4.89 8.52 8.27
N LEU A 393 3.79 8.22 7.55
CA LEU A 393 2.59 7.64 8.15
C LEU A 393 2.94 6.36 8.93
N GLY A 394 2.39 6.25 10.14
CA GLY A 394 2.69 5.13 11.05
C GLY A 394 3.95 5.30 11.89
N VAL A 395 4.80 6.31 11.66
CA VAL A 395 5.94 6.60 12.53
C VAL A 395 5.43 6.99 13.93
N PRO A 396 5.97 6.41 15.02
CA PRO A 396 5.49 6.70 16.38
C PRO A 396 5.68 8.17 16.78
N TYR A 397 4.82 8.64 17.68
CA TYR A 397 5.02 9.94 18.31
C TYR A 397 6.19 9.88 19.31
N SER A 398 7.16 10.78 19.17
CA SER A 398 8.25 10.97 20.13
C SER A 398 8.36 12.43 20.54
N TRP A 399 8.17 12.73 21.84
CA TRP A 399 8.19 14.10 22.36
C TRP A 399 9.56 14.77 22.16
N MET A 400 9.66 15.92 21.49
CA MET A 400 10.91 16.53 21.00
C MET A 400 11.67 15.71 19.96
N GLY A 401 11.04 14.68 19.38
CA GLY A 401 11.64 13.82 18.37
C GLY A 401 11.44 14.38 16.97
N GLY A 402 12.39 14.06 16.08
CA GLY A 402 12.44 14.53 14.71
C GLY A 402 13.47 15.62 14.49
N ASP A 403 14.27 15.52 13.44
CA ASP A 403 15.08 16.63 12.95
C ASP A 403 15.11 16.62 11.42
N LYS A 404 15.93 17.48 10.81
CA LYS A 404 16.01 17.61 9.34
C LYS A 404 16.44 16.32 8.62
N THR A 405 17.02 15.37 9.34
CA THR A 405 17.53 14.10 8.80
C THR A 405 16.55 12.94 8.97
N GLY A 406 15.58 13.04 9.89
CA GLY A 406 14.57 12.01 10.08
C GLY A 406 13.96 11.97 11.48
N PRO A 407 13.24 10.88 11.81
CA PRO A 407 12.76 10.66 13.16
C PRO A 407 13.94 10.43 14.11
N THR A 408 13.88 11.02 15.30
CA THR A 408 14.93 10.91 16.31
C THR A 408 14.37 10.47 17.64
N ARG A 409 15.24 10.10 18.58
CA ARG A 409 14.82 9.97 19.98
C ARG A 409 14.48 11.35 20.53
N GLY A 410 13.37 11.40 21.24
CA GLY A 410 12.89 12.62 21.87
C GLY A 410 13.52 12.89 23.24
N GLY A 411 13.01 13.91 23.91
CA GLY A 411 13.36 14.28 25.28
C GLY A 411 12.33 13.79 26.30
N CYS A 412 12.67 13.95 27.58
CA CYS A 412 11.67 13.92 28.65
C CYS A 412 11.37 15.36 29.10
N CYS A 413 10.12 15.75 29.37
CA CYS A 413 8.88 14.99 29.22
C CYS A 413 7.80 15.91 28.64
N SER A 414 6.78 15.34 28.01
CA SER A 414 5.60 16.09 27.60
C SER A 414 4.86 16.66 28.82
N PRO A 415 3.98 17.67 28.65
CA PRO A 415 3.16 18.20 29.74
C PRO A 415 2.31 17.13 30.45
N GLY A 416 2.03 15.99 29.78
CA GLY A 416 1.36 14.83 30.34
C GLY A 416 2.30 13.76 30.95
N GLY A 417 3.58 14.06 31.11
CA GLY A 417 4.58 13.18 31.73
C GLY A 417 5.11 12.07 30.82
N GLN A 418 4.76 12.05 29.52
CA GLN A 418 5.24 11.01 28.60
C GLN A 418 6.59 11.38 28.00
N SER A 419 7.49 10.39 27.95
CA SER A 419 8.87 10.57 27.50
C SER A 419 9.07 10.09 26.06
N GLY A 420 9.73 10.91 25.24
CA GLY A 420 10.22 10.51 23.91
C GLY A 420 11.62 9.86 23.95
N SER A 421 12.30 9.86 25.10
CA SER A 421 13.71 9.44 25.23
C SER A 421 14.01 7.99 24.82
N SER A 422 13.01 7.12 24.79
CA SER A 422 13.11 5.73 24.34
C SER A 422 12.44 5.46 22.99
N ILE A 423 11.80 6.47 22.38
CA ILE A 423 10.99 6.33 21.17
C ILE A 423 11.69 7.08 20.04
N VAL A 424 12.03 6.38 18.95
CA VAL A 424 12.47 7.04 17.70
C VAL A 424 11.22 7.40 16.91
N GLY A 425 10.99 8.69 16.70
CA GLY A 425 9.77 9.16 16.09
C GLY A 425 9.74 10.67 15.88
N PHE A 426 8.56 11.21 15.63
CA PHE A 426 8.34 12.65 15.48
C PHE A 426 7.41 13.17 16.57
N ASP A 427 7.63 14.38 17.05
CA ASP A 427 6.53 15.21 17.54
C ASP A 427 5.92 16.02 16.40
N CYS A 428 4.85 16.76 16.72
CA CYS A 428 4.07 17.49 15.72
C CYS A 428 4.94 18.43 14.86
N SER A 429 5.79 19.21 15.51
CA SER A 429 6.63 20.20 14.86
C SER A 429 7.94 19.62 14.30
N GLY A 430 8.44 18.50 14.84
CA GLY A 430 9.55 17.73 14.27
C GLY A 430 9.21 17.11 12.92
N LEU A 431 7.98 16.59 12.74
CA LEU A 431 7.48 16.08 11.45
C LEU A 431 7.43 17.20 10.41
N VAL A 432 6.86 18.36 10.79
CA VAL A 432 6.78 19.56 9.94
C VAL A 432 8.16 20.04 9.51
N LEU A 433 9.09 20.13 10.47
CA LEU A 433 10.46 20.54 10.22
C LEU A 433 11.14 19.60 9.23
N TRP A 434 11.02 18.28 9.44
CA TRP A 434 11.66 17.30 8.57
C TRP A 434 11.13 17.37 7.14
N ALA A 435 9.80 17.45 6.97
CA ALA A 435 9.16 17.46 5.66
C ALA A 435 9.57 18.69 4.82
N TRP A 436 9.65 19.86 5.45
CA TRP A 436 10.10 21.09 4.79
C TRP A 436 11.63 21.11 4.55
N ALA A 437 12.42 20.45 5.40
CA ALA A 437 13.86 20.32 5.18
C ALA A 437 14.20 19.51 3.93
N GLN A 438 13.35 18.56 3.52
CA GLN A 438 13.57 17.77 2.30
C GLN A 438 13.51 18.62 1.02
N VAL A 439 12.79 19.74 1.06
CA VAL A 439 12.69 20.72 -0.04
C VAL A 439 13.56 21.96 0.21
N GLY A 440 14.53 21.87 1.12
CA GLY A 440 15.52 22.92 1.37
C GLY A 440 15.08 24.07 2.28
N VAL A 441 13.94 23.95 2.98
CA VAL A 441 13.45 24.97 3.93
C VAL A 441 13.69 24.51 5.35
N ASN A 442 14.53 25.23 6.09
CA ASN A 442 14.78 24.93 7.50
C ASN A 442 13.79 25.67 8.40
N LEU A 443 12.97 24.92 9.12
CA LEU A 443 12.07 25.44 10.14
C LEU A 443 12.63 25.18 11.56
N PRO A 444 12.33 26.03 12.56
CA PRO A 444 12.68 25.75 13.95
C PRO A 444 11.87 24.56 14.48
N HIS A 445 12.39 23.84 15.48
CA HIS A 445 11.70 22.66 16.02
C HIS A 445 10.41 23.01 16.77
N GLN A 446 10.31 24.17 17.42
CA GLN A 446 9.11 24.49 18.23
C GLN A 446 7.96 25.05 17.37
N SER A 447 6.75 24.50 17.52
CA SER A 447 5.54 24.91 16.77
C SER A 447 5.23 26.42 16.88
N ALA A 448 5.43 27.03 18.06
CA ALA A 448 5.25 28.47 18.24
C ALA A 448 6.28 29.30 17.43
N ALA A 449 7.53 28.83 17.35
CA ALA A 449 8.56 29.47 16.54
C ALA A 449 8.31 29.26 15.03
N GLN A 450 7.79 28.09 14.64
CA GLN A 450 7.33 27.85 13.26
C GLN A 450 6.23 28.83 12.87
N LYS A 451 5.22 29.02 13.74
CA LYS A 451 4.14 30.00 13.52
C LYS A 451 4.66 31.43 13.33
N ALA A 452 5.72 31.81 14.05
CA ALA A 452 6.35 33.12 13.93
C ALA A 452 7.22 33.29 12.66
N THR A 453 7.62 32.20 12.00
CA THR A 453 8.54 32.21 10.85
C THR A 453 7.81 32.18 9.50
N VAL A 454 6.56 31.72 9.48
CA VAL A 454 5.75 31.58 8.26
C VAL A 454 4.91 32.83 7.96
N THR A 455 4.60 33.04 6.68
CA THR A 455 3.68 34.11 6.25
C THR A 455 2.24 33.66 6.52
N PRO A 456 1.43 34.40 7.31
CA PRO A 456 0.04 34.04 7.57
C PRO A 456 -0.80 34.02 6.29
N ILE A 457 -1.72 33.04 6.18
CA ILE A 457 -2.63 32.90 5.04
C ILE A 457 -4.09 32.78 5.49
N PRO A 458 -5.06 33.34 4.73
CA PRO A 458 -6.47 33.12 5.01
C PRO A 458 -6.87 31.67 4.71
N VAL A 459 -7.92 31.18 5.37
CA VAL A 459 -8.40 29.79 5.23
C VAL A 459 -8.73 29.41 3.79
N SER A 460 -9.26 30.36 3.00
CA SER A 460 -9.58 30.16 1.58
C SER A 460 -8.37 29.86 0.71
N ASP A 461 -7.17 30.21 1.17
CA ASP A 461 -5.95 30.15 0.39
C ASP A 461 -5.01 29.03 0.85
N ILE A 462 -5.47 28.19 1.79
CA ILE A 462 -4.78 26.98 2.24
C ILE A 462 -4.62 26.04 1.05
N ARG A 463 -3.40 25.54 0.88
CA ARG A 463 -3.00 24.58 -0.16
C ARG A 463 -2.11 23.50 0.46
N ALA A 464 -1.81 22.47 -0.31
CA ALA A 464 -0.85 21.44 0.05
C ALA A 464 0.45 22.06 0.61
N GLY A 465 0.94 21.54 1.72
CA GLY A 465 2.21 21.95 2.35
C GLY A 465 2.10 23.07 3.37
N ASP A 466 1.02 23.85 3.37
CA ASP A 466 0.82 24.93 4.35
C ASP A 466 0.73 24.38 5.78
N LEU A 467 1.16 25.18 6.76
CA LEU A 467 1.12 24.79 8.17
C LEU A 467 -0.20 25.21 8.81
N LEU A 468 -0.85 24.25 9.47
CA LEU A 468 -2.09 24.47 10.21
C LEU A 468 -1.76 24.49 11.72
N PHE A 469 -2.12 25.58 12.40
CA PHE A 469 -1.75 25.78 13.80
C PHE A 469 -2.94 25.67 14.75
N PHE A 470 -2.71 24.98 15.87
CA PHE A 470 -3.66 24.80 16.97
C PHE A 470 -2.93 25.09 18.30
N PRO A 471 -3.63 25.22 19.44
CA PRO A 471 -2.97 25.41 20.73
C PRO A 471 -1.99 24.26 21.02
N GLY A 472 -0.69 24.57 20.99
CA GLY A 472 0.39 23.60 21.25
C GLY A 472 0.62 22.56 20.14
N HIS A 473 0.00 22.69 18.96
CA HIS A 473 0.07 21.68 17.90
C HIS A 473 0.17 22.30 16.51
N VAL A 474 0.78 21.56 15.58
CA VAL A 474 0.95 21.95 14.18
C VAL A 474 0.88 20.71 13.29
N GLY A 475 0.35 20.87 12.07
CA GLY A 475 0.39 19.84 11.04
C GLY A 475 0.46 20.45 9.64
N ILE A 476 0.57 19.59 8.63
CA ILE A 476 0.77 19.96 7.22
C ILE A 476 -0.56 19.76 6.48
N ALA A 477 -1.08 20.80 5.82
CA ALA A 477 -2.27 20.68 4.98
C ALA A 477 -2.01 19.75 3.79
N ASP A 478 -2.94 18.83 3.52
CA ASP A 478 -2.80 17.86 2.41
C ASP A 478 -3.24 18.41 1.04
N GLY A 479 -3.93 19.56 1.03
CA GLY A 479 -4.47 20.18 -0.19
C GLY A 479 -5.89 19.74 -0.55
N GLU A 480 -6.46 18.77 0.18
CA GLU A 480 -7.80 18.21 -0.03
C GLU A 480 -8.74 18.52 1.16
N GLY A 481 -8.30 19.37 2.08
CA GLY A 481 -9.06 19.79 3.27
C GLY A 481 -8.75 18.97 4.53
N GLY A 482 -7.77 18.07 4.48
CA GLY A 482 -7.23 17.35 5.62
C GLY A 482 -5.83 17.81 6.04
N MET A 483 -5.21 17.05 6.92
CA MET A 483 -3.93 17.37 7.55
C MET A 483 -3.11 16.11 7.84
N ILE A 484 -1.82 16.16 7.54
CA ILE A 484 -0.83 15.17 7.99
C ILE A 484 -0.21 15.65 9.31
N GLU A 485 -0.22 14.80 10.33
CA GLU A 485 0.20 15.20 11.68
C GLU A 485 0.82 14.06 12.50
N ALA A 486 1.68 14.43 13.46
CA ALA A 486 2.07 13.61 14.61
C ALA A 486 1.33 14.14 15.85
N PRO A 487 0.13 13.61 16.19
CA PRO A 487 -0.83 14.33 17.03
C PRO A 487 -0.48 14.37 18.52
N ARG A 488 -0.05 13.23 19.10
CA ARG A 488 0.23 13.11 20.55
C ARG A 488 0.89 11.77 20.88
N PRO A 489 1.49 11.64 22.07
CA PRO A 489 2.03 10.37 22.54
C PRO A 489 1.01 9.21 22.44
N GLY A 490 1.48 8.06 21.97
CA GLY A 490 0.66 6.87 21.76
C GLY A 490 -0.14 6.85 20.45
N VAL A 491 -0.05 7.90 19.62
CA VAL A 491 -0.69 7.95 18.30
C VAL A 491 0.37 8.23 17.25
N ALA A 492 0.51 7.33 16.27
CA ALA A 492 1.46 7.49 15.19
C ALA A 492 1.07 8.61 14.21
N VAL A 493 2.02 9.01 13.36
CA VAL A 493 1.78 9.93 12.26
C VAL A 493 0.61 9.42 11.40
N ARG A 494 -0.33 10.29 11.06
CA ARG A 494 -1.57 9.93 10.34
C ARG A 494 -2.08 11.09 9.49
N VAL A 495 -3.06 10.78 8.64
CA VAL A 495 -3.91 11.78 7.99
C VAL A 495 -5.18 11.97 8.81
N THR A 496 -5.53 13.22 9.07
CA THR A 496 -6.80 13.64 9.66
C THR A 496 -7.60 14.37 8.57
N PRO A 497 -8.65 13.75 8.00
CA PRO A 497 -9.44 14.38 6.95
C PRO A 497 -10.32 15.50 7.52
N ASN A 498 -10.74 16.44 6.67
CA ASN A 498 -11.71 17.48 7.01
C ASN A 498 -11.33 18.31 8.25
N VAL A 499 -10.06 18.66 8.39
CA VAL A 499 -9.45 19.18 9.63
C VAL A 499 -10.13 20.45 10.17
N LEU A 500 -10.68 21.30 9.29
CA LEU A 500 -11.34 22.55 9.68
C LEU A 500 -12.79 22.34 10.16
N THR A 501 -13.42 21.24 9.79
CA THR A 501 -14.77 20.86 10.22
C THR A 501 -14.77 19.71 11.22
N ASP A 502 -13.60 19.15 11.52
CA ASP A 502 -13.39 18.13 12.54
C ASP A 502 -13.81 18.64 13.93
N SER A 503 -14.51 17.78 14.67
CA SER A 503 -15.08 18.11 15.99
C SER A 503 -14.02 18.48 17.04
N TYR A 504 -12.79 18.00 16.88
CA TYR A 504 -11.69 18.31 17.78
C TYR A 504 -10.84 19.48 17.26
N TYR A 505 -10.44 19.46 15.99
CA TYR A 505 -9.53 20.45 15.41
C TYR A 505 -10.22 21.76 14.98
N GLY A 506 -11.42 21.69 14.40
CA GLY A 506 -12.14 22.85 13.88
C GLY A 506 -12.31 23.98 14.90
N PRO A 507 -12.88 23.71 16.11
CA PRO A 507 -13.01 24.72 17.16
C PRO A 507 -11.68 25.23 17.74
N ARG A 508 -10.57 24.52 17.48
CA ARG A 508 -9.23 24.81 18.00
C ARG A 508 -8.32 25.43 16.94
N PHE A 509 -8.80 25.65 15.72
CA PHE A 509 -7.98 26.20 14.66
C PHE A 509 -7.57 27.64 14.98
N THR A 510 -6.26 27.93 15.01
CA THR A 510 -5.71 29.25 15.37
C THR A 510 -5.08 30.00 14.21
N GLY A 511 -5.16 29.44 13.00
CA GLY A 511 -4.65 30.04 11.76
C GLY A 511 -3.75 29.10 10.95
N ALA A 512 -3.50 29.49 9.72
CA ALA A 512 -2.58 28.81 8.81
C ALA A 512 -1.44 29.75 8.39
N GLY A 513 -0.31 29.18 7.99
CA GLY A 513 0.81 29.95 7.47
C GLY A 513 1.67 29.16 6.49
N ARG A 514 2.23 29.89 5.51
CA ARG A 514 3.04 29.36 4.42
C ARG A 514 4.52 29.69 4.66
N PRO A 515 5.42 28.68 4.73
CA PRO A 515 6.86 28.91 4.78
C PRO A 515 7.37 29.69 3.57
N ASN A 516 8.33 30.58 3.79
CA ASN A 516 8.97 31.34 2.73
C ASN A 516 9.99 30.46 2.00
N LEU A 517 9.90 30.41 0.67
CA LEU A 517 10.85 29.67 -0.16
C LEU A 517 12.20 30.42 -0.22
N PRO A 518 13.33 29.72 -0.29
CA PRO A 518 14.62 30.35 -0.50
C PRO A 518 14.62 31.10 -1.84
N SER A 519 15.17 32.31 -1.88
CA SER A 519 15.37 33.06 -3.12
C SER A 519 16.33 32.29 -4.03
N SER A 520 15.91 32.01 -5.26
CA SER A 520 16.75 31.42 -6.30
C SER A 520 17.93 32.36 -6.60
N ASN A 521 19.16 31.92 -6.31
CA ASN A 521 20.39 32.57 -6.78
C ASN A 521 20.75 32.11 -8.19
#